data_AF-A0A8J2PSG7-F1
#
_entry.id   AF-A0A8J2PSG7-F1
#
_cell.length_a   1.000
_cell.length_b   1.000
_cell.length_c   1.000
_cell.angle_alpha   90.00
_cell.angle_beta   90.00
_cell.angle_gamma   90.00
#
_symmetry.space_group_name_H-M   'P 1'
#
loop_
_entity.id
_entity.type
_entity.pdbx_description
1 polymer ?
#
loop_
_entity_poly.entity_id
_entity_poly.type
_entity_poly.pdbx_seq_one_letter_code
_entity_poly.pdbx_strand_id
1 'polypeptide(L)'
;MGVQTQADSGDDCHFNYEEILSPEELQELEEEFRPRLKNACFLDHAGATLYASSQIDAYQSELQSNLFSNPHSRNPSSSITTDAIDCVRLRSLRHTVEQPRGWIQFQGENL
;
A
#
# COMPACT_ATOMS: atom_id res chain seq x y z
N MET A 1 53.64 -3.76 -14.89
CA MET A 1 53.20 -2.38 -14.59
C MET A 1 52.03 -2.51 -13.64
N GLY A 2 52.32 -2.43 -12.34
CA GLY A 2 51.31 -2.55 -11.29
C GLY A 2 50.65 -1.20 -11.07
N VAL A 3 49.33 -1.19 -11.02
CA VAL A 3 48.60 -0.11 -10.38
C VAL A 3 48.36 -0.58 -8.95
N GLN A 4 49.23 -0.13 -8.05
CA GLN A 4 48.96 -0.17 -6.62
C GLN A 4 48.02 1.00 -6.33
N THR A 5 46.73 0.73 -6.22
CA THR A 5 45.81 1.62 -5.52
C THR A 5 46.03 1.40 -4.02
N GLN A 6 46.76 2.33 -3.40
CA GLN A 6 46.72 2.50 -1.95
C GLN A 6 45.30 2.93 -1.60
N ALA A 7 44.55 2.06 -0.92
CA ALA A 7 43.33 2.45 -0.24
C ALA A 7 43.74 3.29 0.97
N ASP A 8 43.39 4.57 0.92
CA ASP A 8 43.48 5.48 2.05
C ASP A 8 42.61 4.93 3.18
N SER A 9 43.20 4.80 4.37
CA SER A 9 42.53 4.31 5.57
C SER A 9 41.59 5.39 6.10
N GLY A 10 40.44 5.55 5.44
CA GLY A 10 39.28 6.26 5.96
C GLY A 10 38.42 5.29 6.76
N ASP A 11 37.93 5.73 7.92
CA ASP A 11 37.03 4.97 8.81
C ASP A 11 35.91 4.28 8.01
N ASP A 12 36.04 2.96 7.85
CA ASP A 12 35.11 2.11 7.12
C ASP A 12 33.88 1.89 8.03
N CYS A 13 32.93 2.82 7.98
CA CYS A 13 31.64 2.71 8.66
C CYS A 13 30.81 1.62 7.97
N HIS A 14 31.15 0.37 8.26
CA HIS A 14 30.44 -0.81 7.82
C HIS A 14 29.05 -0.83 8.49
N PHE A 15 28.04 -0.33 7.78
CA PHE A 15 26.65 -0.46 8.20
C PHE A 15 26.24 -1.92 8.04
N ASN A 16 26.03 -2.61 9.16
CA ASN A 16 25.38 -3.91 9.16
C ASN A 16 23.88 -3.69 8.99
N TYR A 17 23.32 -4.29 7.95
CA TYR A 17 21.87 -4.37 7.75
C TYR A 17 21.41 -5.79 8.07
N GLU A 18 20.32 -5.89 8.81
CA GLU A 18 19.61 -7.16 9.03
C GLU A 18 18.51 -7.27 7.98
N GLU A 19 18.50 -8.37 7.23
CA GLU A 19 17.38 -8.67 6.33
C GLU A 19 16.18 -9.10 7.18
N ILE A 20 15.13 -8.27 7.16
CA ILE A 20 13.90 -8.52 7.92
C ILE A 20 12.93 -9.40 7.13
N LEU A 21 12.98 -9.33 5.79
CA LEU A 21 12.09 -10.07 4.90
C LEU A 21 12.68 -11.43 4.54
N SER A 22 11.84 -12.46 4.58
CA SER A 22 12.18 -13.77 4.05
C SER A 22 12.31 -13.74 2.52
N PRO A 23 13.03 -14.71 1.92
CA PRO A 23 13.13 -14.83 0.47
C PRO A 23 11.76 -14.99 -0.23
N GLU A 24 10.80 -15.62 0.44
CA GLU A 24 9.44 -15.83 -0.07
C GLU A 24 8.67 -14.50 -0.13
N GLU A 25 8.71 -13.70 0.94
CA GLU A 25 8.08 -12.36 0.96
C GLU A 25 8.71 -11.41 -0.07
N LEU A 26 10.04 -11.48 -0.26
CA LEU A 26 10.71 -10.73 -1.30
C LEU A 26 10.24 -11.14 -2.69
N GLN A 27 10.10 -12.44 -2.95
CA GLN A 27 9.58 -12.93 -4.22
C GLN A 27 8.16 -12.43 -4.47
N GLU A 28 7.27 -12.49 -3.46
CA GLU A 28 5.90 -11.98 -3.57
C GLU A 28 5.86 -10.48 -3.93
N LEU A 29 6.70 -9.67 -3.27
CA LEU A 29 6.84 -8.25 -3.59
C LEU A 29 7.40 -8.02 -5.01
N GLU A 30 8.37 -8.83 -5.45
CA GLU A 30 8.87 -8.73 -6.81
C GLU A 30 7.78 -9.06 -7.84
N GLU A 31 7.02 -10.13 -7.64
CA GLU A 31 5.90 -10.49 -8.52
C GLU A 31 4.84 -9.39 -8.56
N GLU A 32 4.54 -8.78 -7.41
CA GLU A 32 3.58 -7.70 -7.31
C GLU A 32 4.05 -6.42 -8.02
N PHE A 33 5.30 -5.98 -7.86
CA PHE A 33 5.71 -4.64 -8.30
C PHE A 33 6.64 -4.60 -9.54
N ARG A 34 7.46 -5.63 -9.75
CA ARG A 34 8.48 -5.68 -10.82
C ARG A 34 7.93 -5.63 -12.25
N PRO A 35 6.74 -6.16 -12.60
CA PRO A 35 6.23 -6.12 -13.97
C PRO A 35 6.13 -4.70 -14.56
N ARG A 36 5.93 -3.68 -13.71
CA ARG A 36 5.90 -2.26 -14.09
C ARG A 36 7.27 -1.61 -14.11
N LEU A 37 8.21 -2.13 -13.34
CA LEU A 37 9.55 -1.55 -13.22
C LEU A 37 10.47 -1.95 -14.38
N LYS A 38 10.28 -3.12 -15.02
CA LYS A 38 11.04 -3.58 -16.20
C LYS A 38 12.54 -3.20 -16.16
N ASN A 39 12.92 -2.10 -16.82
CA ASN A 39 14.30 -1.61 -16.95
C ASN A 39 14.55 -0.27 -16.23
N ALA A 40 13.70 0.10 -15.28
CA ALA A 40 13.74 1.35 -14.54
C ALA A 40 13.92 1.10 -13.04
N CYS A 41 14.76 1.91 -12.41
CA CYS A 41 14.86 2.00 -10.96
C CYS A 41 14.01 3.18 -10.50
N PHE A 42 12.88 2.89 -9.85
CA PHE A 42 11.97 3.91 -9.34
C PHE A 42 12.40 4.31 -7.92
N LEU A 43 12.83 5.55 -7.74
CA LEU A 43 13.34 6.07 -6.47
C LEU A 43 12.47 7.19 -5.89
N ASP A 44 11.35 7.53 -6.54
CA ASP A 44 10.46 8.65 -6.15
C ASP A 44 9.28 8.19 -5.27
N HIS A 45 9.54 7.26 -4.34
CA HIS A 45 8.50 6.74 -3.45
C HIS A 45 7.98 7.78 -2.44
N ALA A 46 8.73 8.86 -2.20
CA ALA A 46 8.28 9.97 -1.35
C ALA A 46 7.22 10.84 -2.02
N GLY A 47 7.25 10.98 -3.36
CA GLY A 47 6.26 11.72 -4.13
C GLY A 47 4.98 10.90 -4.38
N ALA A 48 5.14 9.65 -4.80
CA ALA A 48 4.05 8.68 -4.91
C ALA A 48 4.60 7.25 -4.96
N THR A 49 3.91 6.30 -4.33
CA THR A 49 4.26 4.89 -4.42
C THR A 49 3.67 4.23 -5.68
N LEU A 50 4.22 3.07 -6.06
CA LEU A 50 3.65 2.24 -7.11
C LEU A 50 2.39 1.54 -6.58
N TYR A 51 1.43 1.31 -7.48
CA TYR A 51 0.32 0.40 -7.23
C TYR A 51 0.81 -1.06 -7.25
N ALA A 52 0.21 -1.93 -6.44
CA ALA A 52 0.40 -3.38 -6.57
C ALA A 52 -0.41 -3.91 -7.77
N SER A 53 -0.01 -5.05 -8.34
CA SER A 53 -0.75 -5.65 -9.47
C SER A 53 -2.11 -6.16 -8.97
N SER A 54 -2.13 -6.83 -7.83
CA SER A 54 -3.38 -7.25 -7.17
C SER A 54 -4.31 -6.07 -6.86
N GLN A 55 -3.77 -4.91 -6.49
CA GLN A 55 -4.58 -3.71 -6.23
C GLN A 55 -5.30 -3.23 -7.49
N ILE A 56 -4.60 -3.20 -8.64
CA ILE A 56 -5.17 -2.81 -9.93
C ILE A 56 -6.26 -3.81 -10.34
N ASP A 57 -5.96 -5.10 -10.24
CA ASP A 57 -6.87 -6.17 -10.64
C ASP A 57 -8.14 -6.18 -9.79
N ALA A 58 -7.99 -6.01 -8.47
CA ALA A 58 -9.12 -5.94 -7.54
C ALA A 58 -10.01 -4.72 -7.83
N TYR A 59 -9.42 -3.53 -8.01
CA TYR A 59 -10.17 -2.31 -8.32
C TYR A 59 -10.92 -2.44 -9.66
N GLN A 60 -10.26 -2.98 -10.69
CA GLN A 60 -10.88 -3.19 -11.98
C GLN A 60 -12.06 -4.16 -11.89
N SER A 61 -11.89 -5.27 -11.17
CA SER A 61 -12.94 -6.25 -10.93
C SER A 61 -14.14 -5.63 -10.19
N GLU A 62 -13.89 -4.83 -9.15
CA GLU A 62 -14.95 -4.12 -8.41
C GLU A 62 -15.75 -3.18 -9.30
N LEU A 63 -15.08 -2.38 -10.14
CA LEU A 63 -15.76 -1.47 -11.07
C LEU A 63 -16.56 -2.19 -12.16
N GLN A 64 -16.07 -3.34 -12.63
CA GLN A 64 -16.75 -4.11 -13.68
C GLN A 64 -17.95 -4.88 -13.15
N SER A 65 -17.92 -5.28 -11.87
CA SER A 65 -18.97 -6.09 -11.24
C SER A 65 -20.05 -5.28 -10.54
N ASN A 66 -19.81 -4.00 -10.24
CA ASN A 66 -20.74 -3.16 -9.48
C ASN A 66 -21.17 -1.91 -10.26
N LEU A 67 -22.46 -1.57 -10.18
CA LEU A 67 -22.96 -0.28 -10.63
C LEU A 67 -22.85 0.75 -9.51
N PHE A 68 -21.71 1.41 -9.41
CA PHE A 68 -21.56 2.55 -8.52
C PHE A 68 -22.21 3.81 -9.12
N SER A 69 -22.87 4.60 -8.28
CA SER A 69 -23.50 5.85 -8.68
C SER A 69 -23.33 6.90 -7.57
N ASN A 70 -23.75 8.13 -7.81
CA ASN A 70 -23.67 9.16 -6.77
C ASN A 70 -24.47 8.71 -5.52
N PRO A 71 -23.82 8.57 -4.33
CA PRO A 71 -24.41 7.99 -3.12
C PRO A 71 -25.64 8.75 -2.61
N HIS A 72 -25.84 9.99 -3.03
CA HIS A 72 -26.98 10.81 -2.62
C HIS A 72 -28.20 10.73 -3.57
N SER A 73 -28.12 9.95 -4.64
CA SER A 73 -29.14 9.92 -5.71
C SER A 73 -30.43 9.15 -5.37
N ARG A 74 -30.53 8.55 -4.17
CA ARG A 74 -31.69 7.79 -3.66
C ARG A 74 -32.20 6.71 -4.62
N ASN A 75 -31.29 5.94 -5.20
CA ASN A 75 -31.55 4.78 -6.06
C ASN A 75 -30.77 3.52 -5.58
N PRO A 76 -31.08 2.30 -6.04
CA PRO A 76 -30.41 1.09 -5.57
C PRO A 76 -28.88 1.08 -5.80
N SER A 77 -28.39 1.64 -6.91
CA SER A 77 -26.94 1.78 -7.14
C SER A 77 -26.28 2.76 -6.16
N SER A 78 -27.03 3.72 -5.61
CA SER A 78 -26.51 4.72 -4.66
C SER A 78 -26.34 4.14 -3.26
N SER A 79 -27.16 3.15 -2.87
CA SER A 79 -26.94 2.43 -1.62
C SER A 79 -25.67 1.58 -1.69
N ILE A 80 -25.43 0.88 -2.81
CA ILE A 80 -24.19 0.11 -3.02
C ILE A 80 -22.95 1.02 -2.90
N THR A 81 -22.99 2.22 -3.51
CA THR A 81 -21.89 3.19 -3.36
C THR A 81 -21.75 3.72 -1.93
N THR A 82 -22.86 3.98 -1.25
CA THR A 82 -22.83 4.42 0.16
C THR A 82 -22.19 3.37 1.05
N ASP A 83 -22.60 2.11 0.93
CA ASP A 83 -22.06 0.99 1.70
C ASP A 83 -20.55 0.79 1.43
N ALA A 84 -20.13 0.90 0.17
CA ALA A 84 -18.71 0.82 -0.20
C ALA A 84 -17.88 1.95 0.42
N ILE A 85 -18.40 3.20 0.42
CA ILE A 85 -17.76 4.35 1.06
C ILE A 85 -17.63 4.12 2.57
N ASP A 86 -18.67 3.62 3.23
CA ASP A 86 -18.65 3.36 4.68
C ASP A 86 -17.66 2.25 5.03
N CYS A 87 -17.58 1.19 4.22
CA CYS A 87 -16.59 0.13 4.40
C CYS A 87 -15.15 0.66 4.29
N VAL A 88 -14.86 1.51 3.30
CA VAL A 88 -13.53 2.13 3.15
C VAL A 88 -13.25 3.07 4.33
N ARG A 89 -14.21 3.90 4.73
CA ARG A 89 -14.08 4.80 5.87
C ARG A 89 -13.74 4.05 7.15
N LEU A 90 -14.43 2.96 7.44
CA LEU A 90 -14.15 2.11 8.61
C LEU A 90 -12.78 1.45 8.52
N ARG A 91 -12.36 0.95 7.33
CA ARG A 91 -11.01 0.39 7.14
C ARG A 91 -9.92 1.44 7.38
N SER A 92 -10.09 2.66 6.88
CA SER A 92 -9.15 3.77 7.11
C SER A 92 -9.09 4.19 8.56
N LEU A 93 -10.25 4.32 9.22
CA LEU A 93 -10.33 4.60 10.65
C LEU A 93 -9.66 3.48 11.45
N ARG A 94 -9.88 2.21 11.09
CA ARG A 94 -9.21 1.10 11.75
C ARG A 94 -7.69 1.16 11.63
N HIS A 95 -7.19 1.39 10.42
CA HIS A 95 -5.75 1.47 10.19
C HIS A 95 -5.07 2.61 10.97
N THR A 96 -5.78 3.72 11.21
CA THR A 96 -5.22 4.93 11.82
C THR A 96 -5.57 5.11 13.31
N VAL A 97 -6.71 4.60 13.75
CA VAL A 97 -7.29 4.79 15.10
C VAL A 97 -7.18 3.51 15.94
N GLU A 98 -7.09 2.33 15.34
CA GLU A 98 -7.00 1.04 16.06
C GLU A 98 -5.57 0.72 16.55
N GLN A 99 -4.78 1.76 16.80
CA GLN A 99 -3.75 1.76 17.84
C GLN A 99 -4.25 2.64 19.01
N PRO A 100 -5.22 2.17 19.84
CA PRO A 100 -5.84 3.02 20.84
C PRO A 100 -5.00 2.96 22.12
N ARG A 101 -4.21 4.01 22.36
CA ARG A 101 -4.32 4.69 23.66
C ARG A 101 -5.59 5.54 23.63
N GLY A 102 -6.73 4.90 23.89
CA GLY A 102 -7.94 5.52 24.42
C GLY A 102 -8.77 6.47 23.53
N TRP A 103 -9.46 5.94 22.52
CA TRP A 103 -10.61 6.65 21.93
C TRP A 103 -11.88 5.79 21.92
N ILE A 104 -13.00 6.47 22.13
CA ILE A 104 -14.31 6.00 22.60
C ILE A 104 -15.01 5.09 21.58
N GLN A 105 -15.62 4.00 22.06
CA GLN A 105 -16.57 3.18 21.29
C GLN A 105 -17.84 3.98 20.99
N PHE A 106 -18.15 4.19 19.70
CA PHE A 106 -19.49 4.56 19.29
C PHE A 106 -20.40 3.33 19.43
N GLN A 107 -21.33 3.36 20.40
CA GLN A 107 -22.47 2.47 20.40
C GLN A 107 -23.54 3.07 19.49
N GLY A 108 -23.88 2.33 18.44
CA GLY A 108 -25.02 2.67 17.58
C GLY A 108 -26.31 2.38 18.33
N GLU A 109 -27.04 3.42 18.72
CA GLU A 109 -28.45 3.32 19.03
C GLU A 109 -29.28 3.76 17.81
N ASN A 110 -30.14 2.85 17.38
CA ASN A 110 -31.37 2.99 16.60
C ASN A 110 -31.67 4.35 15.93
N LEU A 111 -31.83 4.32 14.60
CA LEU A 111 -33.00 4.84 13.90
C LEU A 111 -33.34 3.96 12.69
#